data_AF-J4VQV2-F1
#
_entry.id   AF-J4VQV2-F1
#
_cell.length_a   1.000
_cell.length_b   1.000
_cell.length_c   1.000
_cell.angle_alpha   90.00
_cell.angle_beta   90.00
_cell.angle_gamma   90.00
#
_symmetry.space_group_name_H-M   'P 1'
#
loop_
_entity.id
_entity.type
_entity.pdbx_description
1 polymer ?
#
loop_
_entity_poly.entity_id
_entity_poly.type
_entity_poly.pdbx_seq_one_letter_code
_entity_poly.pdbx_strand_id
1 'polypeptide(L)'
;MNRFYTTEWPREMTIDSTWMCDLREKTGDGVRFIACYDGDKDEFDKVISGHIRDKELEKQLKRRSLPEKSTRFLHETLVAQWSEETTRAFPTNKSYSIYSSFVFGNDRETIEKITSIIQKEMQAFRNLYNEEKYSSW
;
A
#
# COMPACT_ATOMS: atom_id res chain seq x y z
N MET A 1 4.46 -10.49 -5.44
CA MET A 1 4.54 -9.03 -5.19
C MET A 1 4.99 -8.26 -6.44
N ASN A 2 6.19 -8.50 -6.98
CA ASN A 2 6.73 -7.74 -8.12
C ASN A 2 5.76 -7.64 -9.31
N ARG A 3 5.12 -8.76 -9.68
CA ARG A 3 4.09 -8.78 -10.72
C ARG A 3 3.01 -7.72 -10.53
N PHE A 4 2.53 -7.49 -9.31
CA PHE A 4 1.47 -6.52 -9.02
C PHE A 4 1.94 -5.10 -9.32
N TYR A 5 3.17 -4.75 -8.89
CA TYR A 5 3.77 -3.45 -9.14
C TYR A 5 4.21 -3.25 -10.59
N THR A 6 4.54 -4.32 -11.31
CA THR A 6 4.93 -4.28 -12.73
C THR A 6 3.76 -4.56 -13.68
N THR A 7 2.54 -4.57 -13.16
CA THR A 7 1.34 -4.74 -13.99
C THR A 7 1.07 -3.43 -14.72
N GLU A 8 0.81 -3.51 -16.02
CA GLU A 8 0.34 -2.37 -16.82
C GLU A 8 -1.11 -2.07 -16.45
N TRP A 9 -1.31 -1.31 -15.37
CA TRP A 9 -2.62 -0.87 -14.95
C TRP A 9 -3.21 0.15 -15.95
N PRO A 10 -4.55 0.17 -16.12
CA PRO A 10 -5.19 1.16 -16.98
C PRO A 10 -5.03 2.57 -16.39
N ARG A 11 -5.21 3.60 -17.22
CA ARG A 11 -4.96 5.00 -16.82
C ARG A 11 -5.94 5.50 -15.76
N GLU A 12 -7.09 4.85 -15.69
CA GLU A 12 -8.18 5.09 -14.76
C GLU A 12 -7.88 4.52 -13.36
N MET A 13 -6.80 3.75 -13.20
CA MET A 13 -6.44 3.10 -11.93
C MET A 13 -5.36 3.88 -11.19
N THR A 14 -5.60 4.16 -9.92
CA THR A 14 -4.58 4.60 -8.95
C THR A 14 -4.51 3.60 -7.80
N ILE A 15 -3.31 3.16 -7.44
CA ILE A 15 -3.12 2.20 -6.33
C ILE A 15 -2.03 2.72 -5.41
N ASP A 16 -2.42 2.98 -4.17
CA ASP A 16 -1.49 3.24 -3.08
C ASP A 16 -1.16 1.95 -2.36
N SER A 17 0.12 1.77 -2.02
CA SER A 17 0.59 0.63 -1.26
C SER A 17 1.37 1.07 -0.03
N THR A 18 1.01 0.53 1.14
CA THR A 18 1.75 0.74 2.38
C THR A 18 2.36 -0.58 2.83
N TRP A 19 3.69 -0.63 2.94
CA TRP A 19 4.39 -1.77 3.53
C TRP A 19 4.45 -1.60 5.04
N MET A 20 4.05 -2.64 5.78
CA MET A 20 3.90 -2.60 7.23
C MET A 20 4.74 -3.69 7.87
N CYS A 21 5.60 -3.30 8.80
CA CYS A 21 6.41 -4.19 9.62
C CYS A 21 5.92 -4.11 11.07
N ASP A 22 5.01 -4.99 11.47
CA ASP A 22 4.56 -5.09 12.87
C ASP A 22 5.32 -6.23 13.57
N LEU A 23 6.15 -5.88 14.56
CA LEU A 23 6.92 -6.85 15.35
C LEU A 23 6.04 -7.75 16.22
N ARG A 24 4.79 -7.35 16.50
CA ARG A 24 3.81 -8.15 17.26
C ARG A 24 3.22 -9.27 16.40
N GLU A 25 3.18 -9.10 15.09
CA GLU A 25 2.68 -10.11 14.16
C GLU A 25 3.77 -11.10 13.76
N LYS A 26 3.52 -12.38 14.03
CA LYS A 26 4.43 -13.49 13.68
C LYS A 26 4.26 -13.99 12.25
N THR A 27 3.21 -13.54 11.56
CA THR A 27 2.82 -13.97 10.21
C THR A 27 3.64 -13.31 9.10
N GLY A 28 4.44 -12.28 9.41
CA GLY A 28 5.35 -11.61 8.48
C GLY A 28 4.97 -10.15 8.19
N ASP A 29 5.65 -9.55 7.22
CA ASP A 29 5.35 -8.20 6.74
C ASP A 29 4.09 -8.17 5.89
N GLY A 30 3.23 -7.18 6.15
CA GLY A 30 1.98 -6.97 5.42
C GLY A 30 2.14 -5.86 4.38
N VAL A 31 1.40 -5.95 3.29
CA VAL A 31 1.20 -4.83 2.37
C VAL A 31 -0.28 -4.51 2.28
N ARG A 32 -0.62 -3.26 2.59
CA ARG A 32 -1.98 -2.73 2.43
C ARG A 32 -2.07 -2.03 1.08
N PHE A 33 -3.11 -2.35 0.31
CA PHE A 33 -3.44 -1.66 -0.94
C PHE A 33 -4.70 -0.83 -0.78
N ILE A 34 -4.69 0.38 -1.33
CA ILE A 34 -5.86 1.24 -1.52
C ILE A 34 -5.94 1.52 -3.00
N ALA A 35 -7.00 1.05 -3.65
CA ALA A 35 -7.20 1.22 -5.08
C ALA A 35 -8.37 2.18 -5.33
N CYS A 36 -8.15 3.17 -6.18
CA CYS A 36 -9.15 4.08 -6.71
C CYS A 36 -9.25 3.86 -8.21
N TYR A 37 -10.48 3.87 -8.72
CA TYR A 37 -10.76 3.64 -10.13
C TYR A 37 -11.76 4.66 -10.65
N ASP A 38 -11.43 5.31 -11.76
CA ASP A 38 -12.31 6.22 -12.47
C ASP A 38 -13.24 5.44 -13.41
N GLY A 39 -14.39 5.04 -12.89
CA GLY A 39 -15.38 4.24 -13.61
C GLY A 39 -16.36 3.57 -12.66
N ASP A 40 -17.11 2.60 -13.15
CA ASP A 40 -18.05 1.84 -12.32
C ASP A 40 -17.42 0.59 -11.68
N LYS A 41 -18.17 -0.01 -10.74
CA LYS A 41 -17.71 -1.20 -10.02
C LYS A 41 -17.53 -2.41 -10.92
N ASP A 42 -18.37 -2.58 -11.94
CA ASP A 42 -18.31 -3.75 -12.81
C ASP A 42 -17.08 -3.67 -13.73
N GLU A 43 -16.73 -2.47 -14.19
CA GLU A 43 -15.49 -2.17 -14.90
C GLU A 43 -14.26 -2.42 -14.01
N PHE A 44 -14.26 -1.89 -12.78
CA PHE A 44 -13.21 -2.16 -11.80
C PHE A 44 -13.02 -3.67 -11.58
N ASP A 45 -14.12 -4.39 -11.32
CA ASP A 45 -14.08 -5.83 -11.05
C ASP A 45 -13.52 -6.60 -12.28
N LYS A 46 -13.82 -6.17 -13.51
CA LYS A 46 -13.21 -6.73 -14.74
C LYS A 46 -11.71 -6.47 -14.81
N VAL A 47 -11.26 -5.24 -14.54
CA VAL A 47 -9.83 -4.88 -14.52
C VAL A 47 -9.08 -5.76 -13.51
N ILE A 48 -9.61 -5.89 -12.29
CA ILE A 48 -9.02 -6.73 -11.24
C ILE A 48 -8.96 -8.20 -11.67
N SER A 49 -10.03 -8.73 -12.26
CA SER A 49 -10.08 -10.12 -12.77
C SER A 49 -9.03 -10.39 -13.86
N GLY A 50 -8.80 -9.41 -14.74
CA GLY A 50 -7.90 -9.55 -15.88
C GLY A 50 -6.42 -9.52 -15.48
N HIS A 51 -6.08 -8.76 -14.44
CA HIS A 51 -4.68 -8.50 -14.09
C HIS A 51 -4.18 -9.30 -12.88
N ILE A 52 -5.06 -9.62 -11.92
CA ILE A 52 -4.68 -10.30 -10.68
C ILE A 52 -4.85 -11.82 -10.81
N ARG A 53 -3.75 -12.55 -10.66
CA ARG A 53 -3.74 -14.03 -10.67
C ARG A 53 -4.05 -14.65 -9.31
N ASP A 54 -3.69 -13.96 -8.23
CA ASP A 54 -3.94 -14.43 -6.87
C ASP A 54 -5.43 -14.28 -6.55
N LYS A 55 -6.12 -15.40 -6.41
CA LYS A 55 -7.58 -15.43 -6.22
C LYS A 55 -8.03 -14.85 -4.89
N GLU A 56 -7.20 -14.92 -3.85
CA GLU A 56 -7.55 -14.34 -2.56
C GLU A 56 -7.36 -12.82 -2.61
N LEU A 57 -6.28 -12.32 -3.19
CA LEU A 57 -6.09 -10.88 -3.39
C LEU A 57 -7.17 -10.28 -4.30
N GLU A 58 -7.50 -10.96 -5.41
CA GLU A 58 -8.57 -10.58 -6.33
C GLU A 58 -9.90 -10.43 -5.57
N LYS A 59 -10.25 -11.43 -4.78
CA LYS A 59 -11.47 -11.44 -3.95
C LYS A 59 -11.46 -10.31 -2.92
N GLN A 60 -10.34 -10.06 -2.26
CA GLN A 60 -10.23 -9.01 -1.25
C GLN A 60 -10.42 -7.62 -1.86
N LEU A 61 -9.80 -7.33 -3.00
CA LEU A 61 -9.92 -6.04 -3.67
C LEU A 61 -11.35 -5.77 -4.17
N LYS A 62 -12.00 -6.77 -4.77
CA LYS A 62 -13.40 -6.65 -5.22
C LYS A 62 -14.39 -6.51 -4.07
N ARG A 63 -14.19 -7.25 -2.97
CA ARG A 63 -15.08 -7.21 -1.81
C ARG A 63 -15.00 -5.89 -1.05
N ARG A 64 -13.81 -5.26 -1.05
CA ARG A 64 -13.55 -4.02 -0.32
C ARG A 64 -13.72 -2.76 -1.17
N SER A 65 -14.07 -2.88 -2.45
CA SER A 65 -14.39 -1.72 -3.27
C SER A 65 -15.84 -1.26 -3.05
N LEU A 66 -16.01 0.05 -2.93
CA LEU A 66 -17.30 0.70 -2.74
C LEU A 66 -17.55 1.63 -3.94
N PRO A 67 -18.66 1.47 -4.68
CA PRO A 67 -19.00 2.43 -5.72
C PRO A 67 -19.47 3.74 -5.08
N GLU A 68 -18.80 4.84 -5.41
CA GLU A 68 -19.15 6.17 -4.91
C GLU A 68 -19.28 7.14 -6.08
N LYS A 69 -20.20 8.11 -5.96
CA LYS A 69 -20.26 9.21 -6.92
C LYS A 69 -19.01 10.08 -6.77
N SER A 70 -18.45 10.52 -7.89
CA SER A 70 -17.23 11.35 -7.92
C SER A 70 -17.32 12.59 -7.04
N THR A 71 -18.49 13.24 -6.98
CA THR A 71 -18.72 14.41 -6.11
C THR A 71 -18.52 14.08 -4.62
N ARG A 72 -18.99 12.92 -4.18
CA ARG A 72 -18.82 12.45 -2.80
C ARG A 72 -17.38 12.02 -2.55
N PHE A 73 -16.79 11.26 -3.49
CA PHE A 73 -15.41 10.81 -3.38
C PHE A 73 -14.44 11.99 -3.22
N LEU A 74 -14.56 13.01 -4.07
CA LEU A 74 -13.68 14.18 -4.04
C LEU A 74 -13.87 15.03 -2.78
N HIS A 75 -15.10 15.12 -2.26
CA HIS A 75 -15.41 15.96 -1.10
C HIS A 75 -15.15 15.28 0.25
N GLU A 76 -15.39 13.97 0.34
CA GLU A 76 -15.30 13.22 1.60
C GLU A 76 -14.05 12.34 1.61
N THR A 77 -13.98 11.37 0.70
CA THR A 77 -12.98 10.30 0.72
C THR A 77 -11.57 10.83 0.49
N LEU A 78 -11.38 11.65 -0.55
CA LEU A 78 -10.08 12.25 -0.86
C LEU A 78 -9.62 13.20 0.26
N VAL A 79 -10.53 14.03 0.77
CA VAL A 79 -10.21 14.96 1.87
C VAL A 79 -9.78 14.19 3.13
N ALA A 80 -10.47 13.11 3.47
CA ALA A 80 -10.12 12.27 4.62
C ALA A 80 -8.75 11.61 4.45
N GLN A 81 -8.44 11.06 3.26
CA GLN A 81 -7.13 10.47 2.96
C GLN A 81 -6.00 11.50 3.10
N TRP A 82 -6.18 12.69 2.54
CA TRP A 82 -5.20 13.77 2.65
C TRP A 82 -5.03 14.23 4.10
N SER A 83 -6.12 14.33 4.87
CA SER A 83 -6.05 14.69 6.28
C SER A 83 -5.30 13.63 7.10
N GLU A 84 -5.49 12.34 6.83
CA GLU A 84 -4.77 11.26 7.49
C GLU A 84 -3.28 11.31 7.18
N GLU A 85 -2.91 11.44 5.90
CA GLU A 85 -1.51 11.56 5.48
C GLU A 85 -0.85 12.83 6.05
N THR A 86 -1.57 13.95 6.07
CA THR A 86 -1.08 15.19 6.68
C THR A 86 -0.87 15.01 8.18
N THR A 87 -1.79 14.34 8.88
CA THR A 87 -1.66 14.04 10.31
C THR A 87 -0.48 13.11 10.59
N ARG A 88 -0.27 12.09 9.75
CA ARG A 88 0.91 11.21 9.82
C ARG A 88 2.21 11.95 9.56
N ALA A 89 2.18 12.95 8.68
CA ALA A 89 3.32 13.82 8.41
C ALA A 89 3.57 14.83 9.54
N PHE A 90 2.55 15.14 10.35
CA PHE A 90 2.69 16.03 11.51
C PHE A 90 3.42 15.31 12.65
N PRO A 91 4.57 15.84 13.07
CA PRO A 91 5.43 15.12 13.99
C PRO A 91 5.08 15.48 15.44
N THR A 92 4.29 14.64 16.11
CA THR A 92 4.20 14.67 17.57
C THR A 92 5.50 14.20 18.25
N ASN A 93 6.40 13.53 17.50
CA ASN A 93 7.76 13.20 17.93
C ASN A 93 8.75 13.31 16.75
N LYS A 94 9.33 14.49 16.54
CA LYS A 94 10.14 14.89 15.35
C LYS A 94 11.43 14.10 15.12
N SER A 95 11.86 13.28 16.07
CA SER A 95 13.22 12.74 16.08
C SER A 95 13.45 11.52 15.19
N TYR A 96 12.39 10.87 14.68
CA TYR A 96 12.49 9.55 14.04
C TYR A 96 11.79 9.41 12.67
N SER A 97 11.23 10.49 12.12
CA SER A 97 10.49 10.42 10.85
C SER A 97 11.29 11.05 9.70
N ILE A 98 11.94 10.22 8.89
CA ILE A 98 12.57 10.66 7.63
C ILE A 98 11.56 10.39 6.50
N TYR A 99 11.03 11.46 5.89
CA TYR A 99 10.18 11.35 4.71
C TYR A 99 11.03 11.61 3.47
N SER A 100 11.11 10.59 2.61
CA SER A 100 11.72 10.69 1.29
C SER A 100 10.73 10.16 0.26
N SER A 101 10.60 10.89 -0.86
CA SER A 101 9.71 10.51 -1.96
C SER A 101 10.52 10.35 -3.23
N PHE A 102 10.22 9.29 -3.96
CA PHE A 102 10.88 8.96 -5.22
C PHE A 102 9.82 8.62 -6.25
N VAL A 103 10.06 9.01 -7.50
CA VAL A 103 9.17 8.71 -8.63
C VAL A 103 9.92 7.79 -9.59
N PHE A 104 9.32 6.65 -9.88
CA PHE A 104 9.85 5.66 -10.82
C PHE A 104 8.82 5.40 -11.91
N GLY A 105 9.30 5.13 -13.13
CA GLY A 105 8.45 4.56 -14.16
C GLY A 105 8.10 3.10 -13.87
N ASN A 106 7.27 2.49 -14.71
CA ASN A 106 6.99 1.05 -14.67
C ASN A 106 8.17 0.24 -15.25
N ASP A 107 9.37 0.44 -14.70
CA ASP A 107 10.56 -0.31 -15.05
C ASP A 107 10.68 -1.54 -14.15
N ARG A 108 10.58 -2.72 -14.76
CA ARG A 108 10.59 -3.99 -14.03
C ARG A 108 11.87 -4.19 -13.24
N GLU A 109 13.02 -3.88 -13.81
CA GLU A 109 14.30 -4.09 -13.14
C GLU A 109 14.42 -3.21 -11.88
N THR A 110 14.04 -1.94 -12.00
CA THR A 110 14.01 -0.98 -10.88
C THR A 110 13.01 -1.39 -9.81
N ILE A 111 11.78 -1.76 -10.19
CA ILE A 111 10.75 -2.18 -9.24
C ILE A 111 11.20 -3.43 -8.48
N GLU A 112 11.74 -4.44 -9.17
CA GLU A 112 12.23 -5.68 -8.53
C GLU A 112 13.39 -5.40 -7.56
N LYS A 113 14.28 -4.45 -7.87
CA LYS A 113 15.35 -4.01 -6.96
C LYS A 113 14.79 -3.30 -5.73
N ILE A 114 13.86 -2.36 -5.93
CA ILE A 114 13.25 -1.60 -4.83
C ILE A 114 12.53 -2.52 -3.86
N THR A 115 11.67 -3.41 -4.36
CA THR A 115 10.93 -4.34 -3.50
C THR A 115 11.86 -5.29 -2.76
N SER A 116 12.96 -5.72 -3.39
CA SER A 116 13.99 -6.54 -2.74
C SER A 116 14.70 -5.78 -1.60
N ILE A 117 15.04 -4.50 -1.80
CA ILE A 117 15.65 -3.66 -0.76
C ILE A 117 14.67 -3.52 0.42
N ILE A 118 13.42 -3.15 0.17
CA ILE A 118 12.40 -3.00 1.23
C ILE A 118 12.28 -4.29 2.05
N GLN A 119 12.18 -5.44 1.40
CA GLN A 119 12.09 -6.74 2.08
C GLN A 119 13.33 -7.05 2.93
N LYS A 120 14.53 -6.78 2.42
CA LYS A 120 15.78 -7.00 3.15
C LYS A 120 15.87 -6.10 4.38
N GLU A 121 15.54 -4.82 4.24
CA GLU A 121 15.57 -3.86 5.35
C GLU A 121 14.50 -4.19 6.41
N MET A 122 13.29 -4.61 6.00
CA MET A 122 12.26 -5.07 6.94
C MET A 122 12.70 -6.32 7.71
N GLN A 123 13.34 -7.28 7.04
CA GLN A 123 13.88 -8.46 7.70
C GLN A 123 15.04 -8.11 8.65
N ALA A 124 15.94 -7.22 8.23
CA ALA A 124 17.03 -6.73 9.08
C ALA A 124 16.49 -6.02 10.33
N PHE A 125 15.50 -5.15 10.15
CA PHE A 125 14.79 -4.49 11.25
C PHE A 125 14.19 -5.51 12.22
N ARG A 126 13.45 -6.51 11.74
CA ARG A 126 12.89 -7.56 12.61
C ARG A 126 13.97 -8.31 13.39
N ASN A 127 15.08 -8.68 12.74
CA ASN A 127 16.16 -9.40 13.40
C ASN A 127 16.83 -8.56 14.50
N LEU A 128 17.00 -7.26 14.28
CA LEU A 128 17.60 -6.34 15.24
C LEU A 128 16.71 -6.12 16.47
N TYR A 129 15.39 -6.06 16.28
CA TYR A 129 14.42 -5.72 17.34
C TYR A 129 13.57 -6.91 17.80
N ASN A 130 13.94 -8.15 17.45
CA ASN A 130 13.23 -9.39 17.82
C ASN A 130 13.16 -9.61 19.34
N GLU A 131 14.09 -9.01 20.09
CA GLU A 131 14.29 -9.21 21.53
C GLU A 131 13.83 -8.05 22.41
N GLU A 132 13.23 -6.98 21.87
CA GLU A 132 12.52 -5.99 22.68
C GLU A 132 11.19 -6.57 23.19
N LYS A 133 11.29 -7.65 23.96
CA LYS A 133 10.27 -8.02 24.94
C LYS A 133 10.19 -6.88 25.94
N TYR A 134 9.16 -6.05 25.80
CA TYR A 134 8.53 -5.25 26.86
C TYR A 134 9.36 -5.19 28.15
N SER A 135 10.30 -4.25 28.24
CA SER A 135 10.64 -3.68 29.54
C SER A 135 9.50 -2.74 29.91
N SER A 136 8.40 -3.33 30.40
CA SER A 136 7.39 -2.58 31.14
C SER A 136 8.03 -2.11 32.43
N TRP A 137 8.36 -0.83 32.51
CA TRP A 137 8.54 -0.12 33.77
C TRP A 137 7.19 0.08 34.45
#